data_AF-A0A4P7U745-F1
#
_entry.id   AF-A0A4P7U745-F1
#
_cell.length_a   1.000
_cell.length_b   1.000
_cell.length_c   1.000
_cell.angle_alpha   90.00
_cell.angle_beta   90.00
_cell.angle_gamma   90.00
#
_symmetry.space_group_name_H-M   'P 1'
#
loop_
_entity.id
_entity.type
_entity.pdbx_description
1 polymer ?
#
loop_
_entity_poly.entity_id
_entity_poly.type
_entity_poly.pdbx_seq_one_letter_code
_entity_poly.pdbx_strand_id
1 'polypeptide(L)'
;MSGVIGRDEPAGSLWCRKELGHVVRREHSSAAARYGWLVGYLALMLAGGGLTATALLAAPQMAGPAMLATTSAALAFLGLQVAFDRREEIAADLFAVDLTRDLEAAAELMSFYEENVTKPPTSGGLGRAWAQFERRWFATHPAPQARLAAMRRHLVDQQTD
;
A
#
# COMPACT_ATOMS: atom_id res chain seq x y z
N MET A 1 -19.53 -10.13 5.52
CA MET A 1 -18.53 -10.36 6.61
C MET A 1 -18.78 -11.76 7.15
N SER A 2 -17.72 -12.48 7.54
CA SER A 2 -17.66 -13.94 7.81
C SER A 2 -17.42 -14.82 6.58
N GLY A 3 -16.19 -14.70 6.08
CA GLY A 3 -15.50 -15.68 5.26
C GLY A 3 -14.01 -15.48 5.54
N VAL A 4 -13.65 -15.47 6.83
CA VAL A 4 -12.25 -15.49 7.24
C VAL A 4 -11.74 -16.84 6.77
N ILE A 5 -10.75 -16.79 5.89
CA ILE A 5 -9.94 -17.92 5.42
C ILE A 5 -9.81 -18.92 6.57
N GLY A 6 -10.28 -20.14 6.36
CA GLY A 6 -10.28 -21.17 7.40
C GLY A 6 -8.87 -21.32 7.96
N ARG A 7 -8.73 -21.43 9.29
CA ARG A 7 -7.44 -21.54 9.98
C ARG A 7 -6.59 -22.74 9.55
N ASP A 8 -7.17 -23.63 8.74
CA ASP A 8 -6.57 -24.89 8.30
C ASP A 8 -6.24 -24.90 6.79
N GLU A 9 -6.53 -23.82 6.05
CA GLU A 9 -6.18 -23.72 4.63
C GLU A 9 -4.75 -23.15 4.43
N PRO A 10 -3.97 -23.70 3.49
CA PRO A 10 -2.60 -23.26 3.21
C PRO A 10 -2.48 -21.75 2.99
N ALA A 11 -3.43 -21.14 2.26
CA ALA A 11 -3.49 -19.69 2.05
C ALA A 11 -3.71 -18.88 3.35
N GLY A 12 -4.48 -19.41 4.31
CA GLY A 12 -4.70 -18.75 5.60
C GLY A 12 -3.44 -18.73 6.46
N SER A 13 -2.71 -19.84 6.46
CA SER A 13 -1.41 -19.96 7.12
C SER A 13 -0.36 -19.04 6.49
N LEU A 14 -0.38 -18.90 5.17
CA LEU A 14 0.52 -17.98 4.46
C LEU A 14 0.19 -16.52 4.77
N TRP A 15 -1.09 -16.15 4.77
CA TRP A 15 -1.52 -14.80 5.12
C TRP A 15 -1.07 -14.41 6.52
N CYS A 16 -1.26 -15.29 7.52
CA CYS A 16 -0.75 -15.06 8.88
C CYS A 16 0.77 -14.83 8.92
N ARG A 17 1.54 -15.57 8.11
CA ARG A 17 3.01 -15.44 8.05
C ARG A 17 3.46 -14.16 7.35
N LYS A 18 2.70 -13.68 6.37
CA LYS A 18 2.89 -12.36 5.78
C LYS A 18 2.63 -11.24 6.80
N GLU A 19 1.52 -11.31 7.53
CA GLU A 19 1.20 -10.35 8.60
C GLU A 19 2.27 -10.36 9.71
N LEU A 20 2.80 -11.54 10.05
CA LEU A 20 3.96 -11.66 10.95
C LEU A 20 5.19 -10.95 10.37
N GLY A 21 5.46 -11.08 9.07
CA GLY A 21 6.53 -10.35 8.38
C GLY A 21 6.39 -8.84 8.50
N HIS A 22 5.17 -8.31 8.39
CA HIS A 22 4.89 -6.89 8.65
C HIS A 22 5.19 -6.52 10.11
N VAL A 23 4.78 -7.34 11.08
CA VAL A 23 5.03 -7.08 12.52
C VAL A 23 6.53 -7.09 12.84
N VAL A 24 7.26 -8.12 12.41
CA VAL A 24 8.71 -8.25 12.66
C VAL A 24 9.46 -7.05 12.07
N ARG A 25 9.18 -6.69 10.82
CA ARG A 25 9.80 -5.51 10.19
C ARG A 25 9.43 -4.21 10.90
N ARG A 26 8.21 -4.10 11.40
CA ARG A 26 7.74 -2.93 12.14
C ARG A 26 8.37 -2.82 13.53
N GLU A 27 8.67 -3.93 14.18
CA GLU A 27 9.39 -3.96 15.46
C GLU A 27 10.83 -3.49 15.28
N HIS A 28 11.49 -3.94 14.20
CA HIS A 28 12.83 -3.50 13.84
C HIS A 28 12.91 -2.08 13.26
N SER A 29 11.77 -1.46 12.90
CA SER A 29 11.76 -0.09 12.39
C SER A 29 11.65 0.94 13.52
N SER A 30 12.44 2.01 13.44
CA SER A 30 12.37 3.11 14.42
C SER A 30 11.04 3.87 14.34
N ALA A 31 10.63 4.54 15.42
CA ALA A 31 9.42 5.39 15.40
C ALA A 31 9.47 6.46 14.29
N ALA A 32 10.67 6.96 13.97
CA ALA A 32 10.91 7.87 12.85
C ALA A 32 10.63 7.22 11.49
N ALA A 33 10.96 5.93 11.30
CA ALA A 33 10.60 5.20 10.08
C ALA A 33 9.07 4.95 10.00
N ARG A 34 8.40 4.72 11.14
CA ARG A 34 6.95 4.44 11.19
C ARG A 34 6.08 5.67 10.97
N TYR A 35 6.47 6.82 11.54
CA TYR A 35 5.66 8.03 11.56
C TYR A 35 6.29 9.20 10.79
N GLY A 36 7.49 9.03 10.23
CA GLY A 36 8.19 10.07 9.49
C GLY A 36 7.38 10.58 8.30
N TRP A 37 6.62 9.70 7.64
CA TRP A 37 5.73 10.10 6.55
C TRP A 37 4.59 11.00 7.03
N LEU A 38 3.98 10.69 8.19
CA LEU A 38 2.90 11.49 8.76
C LEU A 38 3.42 12.86 9.19
N VAL A 39 4.58 12.88 9.85
CA VAL A 39 5.26 14.13 10.24
C VAL A 39 5.61 14.96 9.00
N GLY A 40 6.15 14.34 7.95
CA GLY A 40 6.47 15.00 6.69
C GLY A 40 5.24 15.57 5.99
N TYR A 41 4.15 14.82 5.95
CA TYR A 41 2.86 15.27 5.39
C TYR A 41 2.30 16.46 6.18
N LEU A 42 2.30 16.39 7.51
CA LEU A 42 1.84 17.49 8.36
C LEU A 42 2.70 18.74 8.18
N ALA A 43 4.03 18.59 8.15
CA ALA A 43 4.94 19.69 7.91
C ALA A 43 4.69 20.35 6.54
N LEU A 44 4.47 19.55 5.50
CA LEU A 44 4.12 20.04 4.16
C LEU A 44 2.81 20.83 4.14
N MET A 45 1.77 20.30 4.77
CA MET A 45 0.46 20.97 4.85
C MET A 45 0.52 22.26 5.66
N LEU A 46 1.27 22.28 6.76
CA LEU A 46 1.48 23.48 7.58
C LEU A 46 2.26 24.55 6.82
N ALA A 47 3.36 24.17 6.15
CA ALA A 47 4.16 25.11 5.35
C ALA A 47 3.34 25.70 4.20
N GLY A 48 2.62 24.87 3.45
CA GLY A 48 1.78 25.31 2.34
C GLY A 48 0.58 26.16 2.77
N GLY A 49 -0.06 25.81 3.89
CA GLY A 49 -1.10 26.62 4.52
C GLY A 49 -0.56 27.99 4.96
N GLY A 50 0.62 28.03 5.58
CA GLY A 50 1.29 29.27 5.97
C GLY A 50 1.65 30.15 4.77
N LEU A 51 2.15 29.55 3.68
CA LEU A 51 2.42 30.26 2.42
C LEU A 51 1.13 30.83 1.82
N THR A 52 0.05 30.07 1.83
CA THR A 52 -1.26 30.52 1.31
C THR A 52 -1.81 31.67 2.15
N ALA A 53 -1.75 31.58 3.48
CA ALA A 53 -2.17 32.65 4.39
C ALA A 53 -1.33 33.93 4.21
N THR A 54 -0.01 33.78 4.10
CA THR A 54 0.90 34.91 3.84
C THR A 54 0.60 35.55 2.48
N ALA A 55 0.34 34.75 1.45
CA ALA A 55 -0.05 35.23 0.13
C ALA A 55 -1.38 36.00 0.19
N LEU A 56 -2.39 35.52 0.92
CA LEU A 56 -3.65 36.25 1.09
C LEU A 56 -3.46 37.65 1.69
N LEU A 57 -2.47 37.83 2.57
CA LEU A 57 -2.21 39.11 3.24
C LEU A 57 -1.30 40.04 2.42
N ALA A 58 -0.29 39.49 1.72
CA ALA A 58 0.76 40.28 1.09
C ALA A 58 0.70 40.31 -0.45
N ALA A 59 0.13 39.29 -1.08
CA ALA A 59 0.03 39.15 -2.53
C ALA A 59 -1.15 38.24 -2.92
N PRO A 60 -2.41 38.71 -2.81
CA PRO A 60 -3.60 37.86 -2.91
C PRO A 60 -3.70 37.05 -4.21
N GLN A 61 -3.16 37.59 -5.31
CA GLN A 61 -3.09 36.91 -6.61
C GLN A 61 -2.26 35.62 -6.58
N MET A 62 -1.37 35.45 -5.59
CA MET A 62 -0.53 34.27 -5.40
C MET A 62 -1.16 33.21 -4.48
N ALA A 63 -2.28 33.52 -3.80
CA ALA A 63 -2.91 32.58 -2.87
C ALA A 63 -3.46 31.33 -3.57
N GLY A 64 -4.13 31.51 -4.72
CA GLY A 64 -4.60 30.40 -5.55
C GLY A 64 -3.46 29.49 -6.02
N PRO A 65 -2.41 30.05 -6.67
CA PRO A 65 -1.20 29.30 -7.02
C PRO A 65 -0.54 28.57 -5.84
N ALA A 66 -0.41 29.21 -4.67
CA ALA A 66 0.18 28.59 -3.48
C ALA A 66 -0.64 27.40 -2.97
N MET A 67 -1.97 27.52 -2.98
CA MET A 67 -2.88 26.44 -2.59
C MET A 67 -2.79 25.25 -3.56
N LEU A 68 -2.74 25.53 -4.86
CA LEU A 68 -2.56 24.49 -5.89
C LEU A 68 -1.22 23.76 -5.73
N ALA A 69 -0.12 24.50 -5.59
CA ALA A 69 1.21 23.92 -5.39
C ALA A 69 1.25 23.03 -4.14
N THR A 70 0.66 23.48 -3.04
CA THR A 70 0.57 22.71 -1.79
C THR A 70 -0.23 21.43 -1.98
N THR A 71 -1.40 21.52 -2.62
CA THR A 71 -2.28 20.36 -2.85
C THR A 71 -1.61 19.35 -3.77
N SER A 72 -0.97 19.80 -4.86
CA SER A 72 -0.22 18.94 -5.77
C SER A 72 0.95 18.26 -5.06
N ALA A 73 1.72 18.98 -4.25
CA ALA A 73 2.81 18.42 -3.47
C ALA A 73 2.31 17.39 -2.45
N ALA A 74 1.18 17.65 -1.78
CA ALA A 74 0.58 16.72 -0.83
C ALA A 74 0.13 15.42 -1.51
N LEU A 75 -0.52 15.53 -2.69
CA LEU A 75 -0.91 14.36 -3.48
C LEU A 75 0.31 13.57 -3.98
N ALA A 76 1.36 14.25 -4.43
CA ALA A 76 2.61 13.60 -4.84
C ALA A 76 3.30 12.89 -3.67
N PHE A 77 3.32 13.51 -2.49
CA PHE A 77 3.87 12.92 -1.26
C PHE A 77 3.09 11.67 -0.84
N LEU A 78 1.76 11.71 -0.87
CA LEU A 78 0.92 10.54 -0.60
C LEU A 78 1.16 9.44 -1.65
N GLY A 79 1.29 9.80 -2.93
CA GLY A 79 1.64 8.85 -3.98
C GLY A 79 3.00 8.16 -3.76
N LEU A 80 3.98 8.88 -3.24
CA LEU A 80 5.28 8.33 -2.87
C LEU A 80 5.16 7.37 -1.67
N GLN A 81 4.36 7.71 -0.66
CA GLN A 81 4.11 6.82 0.48
C GLN A 81 3.49 5.49 0.03
N VAL A 82 2.50 5.54 -0.87
CA VAL A 82 1.91 4.33 -1.46
C VAL A 82 2.98 3.48 -2.15
N ALA A 83 3.94 4.08 -2.85
CA ALA A 83 5.03 3.33 -3.48
C ALA A 83 5.99 2.67 -2.47
N PHE A 84 6.21 3.29 -1.30
CA PHE A 84 6.94 2.66 -0.20
C PHE A 84 6.16 1.49 0.39
N ASP A 85 4.87 1.64 0.64
CA ASP A 85 4.01 0.56 1.14
C ASP A 85 4.03 -0.66 0.19
N ARG A 86 4.08 -0.44 -1.14
CA ARG A 86 4.26 -1.53 -2.13
C ARG A 86 5.55 -2.32 -1.92
N ARG A 87 6.65 -1.66 -1.56
CA ARG A 87 7.95 -2.34 -1.32
C ARG A 87 7.88 -3.16 -0.04
N GLU A 88 7.17 -2.67 0.97
CA GLU A 88 6.93 -3.43 2.20
C GLU A 88 6.07 -4.65 1.95
N GLU A 89 5.02 -4.53 1.14
CA GLU A 89 4.16 -5.64 0.70
C GLU A 89 4.96 -6.75 0.02
N ILE A 90 5.80 -6.42 -0.96
CA ILE A 90 6.66 -7.42 -1.63
C ILE A 90 7.60 -8.08 -0.61
N ALA A 91 8.19 -7.31 0.29
CA ALA A 91 9.14 -7.88 1.25
C ALA A 91 8.46 -8.79 2.30
N ALA A 92 7.21 -8.49 2.68
CA ALA A 92 6.41 -9.36 3.53
C ALA A 92 6.00 -10.66 2.83
N ASP A 93 5.69 -10.59 1.52
CA ASP A 93 5.43 -11.78 0.71
C ASP A 93 6.66 -12.69 0.62
N LEU A 94 7.84 -12.09 0.38
CA LEU A 94 9.10 -12.83 0.33
C LEU A 94 9.40 -13.49 1.67
N PHE A 95 9.22 -12.77 2.79
CA PHE A 95 9.37 -13.33 4.13
C PHE A 95 8.43 -14.52 4.38
N ALA A 96 7.16 -14.39 3.97
CA ALA A 96 6.20 -15.47 4.14
C ALA A 96 6.65 -16.73 3.37
N VAL A 97 7.00 -16.59 2.09
CA VAL A 97 7.40 -17.74 1.25
C VAL A 97 8.77 -18.31 1.63
N ASP A 98 9.68 -17.50 2.15
CA ASP A 98 10.95 -17.98 2.73
C ASP A 98 10.69 -18.93 3.92
N LEU A 99 9.69 -18.59 4.75
CA LEU A 99 9.29 -19.37 5.92
C LEU A 99 8.44 -20.60 5.58
N THR A 100 7.60 -20.53 4.54
CA THR A 100 6.66 -21.61 4.19
C THR A 100 7.18 -22.57 3.13
N ARG A 101 7.99 -22.06 2.20
CA ARG A 101 8.33 -22.72 0.93
C ARG A 101 7.12 -23.16 0.11
N ASP A 102 5.95 -22.58 0.38
CA ASP A 102 4.67 -22.98 -0.19
C ASP A 102 4.21 -21.96 -1.25
N LEU A 103 4.57 -22.23 -2.50
CA LEU A 103 4.15 -21.42 -3.64
C LEU A 103 2.69 -21.67 -4.05
N GLU A 104 2.09 -22.79 -3.66
CA GLU A 104 0.71 -23.13 -3.99
C GLU A 104 -0.25 -22.33 -3.11
N ALA A 105 0.00 -22.28 -1.81
CA ALA A 105 -0.67 -21.35 -0.89
C ALA A 105 -0.51 -19.89 -1.33
N ALA A 106 0.66 -19.54 -1.88
CA ALA A 106 0.92 -18.20 -2.39
C ALA A 106 0.10 -17.90 -3.65
N ALA A 107 -0.03 -18.88 -4.55
CA ALA A 107 -0.89 -18.75 -5.72
C ALA A 107 -2.36 -18.61 -5.32
N GLU A 108 -2.83 -19.40 -4.35
CA GLU A 108 -4.20 -19.33 -3.83
C GLU A 108 -4.50 -17.95 -3.21
N LEU A 109 -3.59 -17.43 -2.39
CA LEU A 109 -3.73 -16.08 -1.83
C LEU A 109 -3.77 -14.99 -2.92
N MET A 110 -2.95 -15.12 -3.96
CA MET A 110 -2.93 -14.16 -5.07
C MET A 110 -4.20 -14.23 -5.92
N SER A 111 -4.75 -15.44 -6.15
CA SER A 111 -6.05 -15.64 -6.80
C SER A 111 -7.18 -14.99 -5.99
N PHE A 112 -7.17 -15.15 -4.66
CA PHE A 112 -8.13 -14.47 -3.79
C PHE A 112 -8.05 -12.94 -3.92
N TYR A 113 -6.84 -12.37 -4.00
CA TYR A 113 -6.70 -10.93 -4.25
C TYR A 113 -7.26 -10.51 -5.61
N GLU A 114 -6.99 -11.28 -6.66
CA GLU A 114 -7.49 -11.02 -8.02
C GLU A 114 -9.03 -11.06 -8.10
N GLU A 115 -9.66 -12.04 -7.44
CA GLU A 115 -11.12 -12.14 -7.33
C GLU A 115 -11.73 -10.95 -6.57
N ASN A 116 -11.08 -10.47 -5.51
CA ASN A 116 -11.60 -9.33 -4.76
C ASN A 116 -11.49 -8.00 -5.52
N VAL A 117 -10.46 -7.83 -6.35
CA VAL A 117 -10.30 -6.63 -7.19
C VAL A 117 -11.32 -6.58 -8.33
N THR A 118 -11.79 -7.73 -8.80
CA THR A 118 -12.70 -7.85 -9.95
C THR A 118 -14.19 -7.83 -9.56
N LYS A 119 -14.52 -7.75 -8.26
CA LYS A 119 -15.91 -7.72 -7.79
C LYS A 119 -16.68 -6.53 -8.39
N PRO A 120 -17.90 -6.77 -8.92
CA PRO A 120 -18.71 -5.71 -9.48
C PRO A 120 -19.12 -4.70 -8.39
N PRO A 121 -19.16 -3.40 -8.70
CA PRO A 121 -19.53 -2.36 -7.74
C PRO A 121 -20.97 -2.53 -7.26
N THR A 122 -21.22 -2.18 -5.99
CA THR A 122 -22.57 -2.10 -5.43
C THR A 122 -23.40 -1.03 -6.15
N SER A 123 -24.71 -1.23 -6.23
CA SER A 123 -25.64 -0.33 -6.93
C SER A 123 -25.75 1.02 -6.21
N GLY A 124 -25.15 2.08 -6.76
CA GLY A 124 -25.27 3.45 -6.28
C GLY A 124 -24.16 4.38 -6.79
N GLY A 125 -24.40 5.70 -6.85
CA GLY A 125 -23.40 6.68 -7.30
C GLY A 125 -22.13 6.69 -6.42
N LEU A 126 -22.31 6.66 -5.10
CA LEU A 126 -21.22 6.53 -4.12
C LEU A 126 -20.53 5.16 -4.20
N GLY A 127 -21.29 4.07 -4.37
CA GLY A 127 -20.73 2.72 -4.53
C GLY A 127 -19.85 2.58 -5.77
N ARG A 128 -20.23 3.22 -6.88
CA ARG A 128 -19.40 3.28 -8.09
C ARG A 128 -18.13 4.11 -7.91
N ALA A 129 -18.23 5.27 -7.25
CA ALA A 129 -17.07 6.12 -6.98
C ALA A 129 -16.07 5.44 -6.02
N TRP A 130 -16.58 4.80 -4.96
CA TRP A 130 -15.80 4.01 -4.02
C TRP A 130 -15.09 2.84 -4.71
N ALA A 131 -15.82 2.05 -5.50
CA ALA A 131 -15.22 0.94 -6.24
C ALA A 131 -14.18 1.41 -7.28
N GLN A 132 -14.38 2.59 -7.88
CA GLN A 132 -13.39 3.19 -8.77
C GLN A 132 -12.13 3.58 -8.01
N PHE A 133 -12.28 4.16 -6.82
CA PHE A 133 -11.17 4.48 -5.92
C PHE A 133 -10.43 3.21 -5.49
N GLU A 134 -11.13 2.18 -5.00
CA GLU A 134 -10.53 0.89 -4.63
C GLU A 134 -9.78 0.26 -5.81
N ARG A 135 -10.36 0.22 -7.01
CA ARG A 135 -9.65 -0.27 -8.20
C ARG A 135 -8.40 0.53 -8.52
N ARG A 136 -8.47 1.86 -8.41
CA ARG A 136 -7.31 2.75 -8.63
C ARG A 136 -6.23 2.51 -7.58
N TRP A 137 -6.64 2.28 -6.32
CA TRP A 137 -5.79 1.95 -5.20
C TRP A 137 -5.15 0.56 -5.36
N PHE A 138 -5.91 -0.46 -5.74
CA PHE A 138 -5.35 -1.78 -6.05
C PHE A 138 -4.44 -1.77 -7.28
N ALA A 139 -4.72 -0.93 -8.28
CA ALA A 139 -3.81 -0.72 -9.42
C ALA A 139 -2.50 -0.03 -9.02
N THR A 140 -2.44 0.57 -7.83
CA THR A 140 -1.15 0.96 -7.25
C THR A 140 -0.41 -0.26 -6.71
N HIS A 141 -1.05 -1.31 -6.24
CA HIS A 141 -0.30 -2.47 -5.76
C HIS A 141 0.25 -3.30 -6.95
N PRO A 142 1.41 -3.97 -6.81
CA PRO A 142 1.88 -4.88 -7.84
C PRO A 142 0.82 -5.94 -8.11
N ALA A 143 0.61 -6.27 -9.39
CA ALA A 143 -0.37 -7.29 -9.76
C ALA A 143 -0.10 -8.60 -9.01
N PRO A 144 -1.13 -9.34 -8.55
CA PRO A 144 -0.95 -10.57 -7.81
C PRO A 144 -0.01 -11.57 -8.50
N GLN A 145 -0.09 -11.68 -9.84
CA GLN A 145 0.82 -12.52 -10.63
C GLN A 145 2.27 -12.03 -10.62
N ALA A 146 2.50 -10.72 -10.59
CA ALA A 146 3.85 -10.15 -10.49
C ALA A 146 4.48 -10.42 -9.11
N ARG A 147 3.66 -10.41 -8.04
CA ARG A 147 4.08 -10.80 -6.69
C ARG A 147 4.43 -12.28 -6.63
N LEU A 148 3.58 -13.14 -7.21
CA LEU A 148 3.85 -14.59 -7.31
C LEU A 148 5.12 -14.91 -8.08
N ALA A 149 5.35 -14.24 -9.21
CA ALA A 149 6.58 -14.38 -9.98
C ALA A 149 7.82 -13.94 -9.18
N ALA A 150 7.72 -12.88 -8.38
CA ALA A 150 8.80 -12.44 -7.51
C ALA A 150 9.11 -13.47 -6.41
N MET A 151 8.10 -14.02 -5.74
CA MET A 151 8.26 -15.09 -4.75
C MET A 151 8.92 -16.35 -5.36
N ARG A 152 8.49 -16.74 -6.57
CA ARG A 152 9.07 -17.89 -7.29
C ARG A 152 10.54 -17.66 -7.62
N ARG A 153 10.90 -16.48 -8.16
CA ARG A 153 12.30 -16.14 -8.44
C ARG A 153 13.15 -16.17 -7.17
N HIS A 154 12.66 -15.58 -6.09
CA HIS A 154 13.37 -15.54 -4.82
C HIS A 154 13.74 -16.94 -4.28
N LEU A 155 12.80 -17.89 -4.36
CA LEU A 155 13.08 -19.28 -3.94
C LEU A 155 14.09 -19.99 -4.84
N VAL A 156 14.07 -19.70 -6.15
CA VAL A 156 15.05 -20.26 -7.09
C VAL A 156 16.44 -19.71 -6.79
N ASP A 157 16.56 -18.39 -6.59
CA ASP A 157 17.84 -17.73 -6.31
C ASP A 157 18.46 -18.27 -5.01
N GLN A 158 17.66 -18.53 -3.97
CA GLN A 158 18.14 -19.13 -2.72
C GLN A 158 18.56 -20.61 -2.84
N GLN A 159 18.16 -21.32 -3.88
CA GLN A 159 18.61 -22.71 -4.12
C GLN A 159 19.95 -22.76 -4.86
N THR A 160 20.37 -21.63 -5.45
CA THR A 160 21.62 -21.49 -6.19
C THR A 160 22.77 -20.88 -5.39
N ASP A 161 22.47 -20.33 -4.21
CA ASP A 161 23.43 -19.81 -3.21
C ASP A 161 23.80 -20.89 -2.17
#